data_AF-A0A5K4EEM5-F1
#
_entry.id   AF-A0A5K4EEM5-F1
#
_cell.length_a   1.000
_cell.length_b   1.000
_cell.length_c   1.000
_cell.angle_alpha   90.00
_cell.angle_beta   90.00
_cell.angle_gamma   90.00
#
_symmetry.space_group_name_H-M   'P 1'
#
loop_
_entity.id
_entity.type
_entity.pdbx_description
1 polymer ?
#
loop_
_entity_poly.entity_id
_entity_poly.type
_entity_poly.pdbx_seq_one_letter_code
_entity_poly.pdbx_strand_id
1 'polypeptide(L)'
;MDSSSSTTQGIQETLKSLKKNIDSITKQIDELNHQRKNLQVQYDQLKSQLTTARVQEISNSLDKSSEYNSESLFPWTSEVNRVRKEVFQISEFRPLQITAINAVLDGRDVILVMPTGAGKSLVYQLPALLNVNAFKVNGRYRGSLTLVISPLVSLMVDQSINLTRYSLEPDTIAVLDANTPLQEQRRILSLLAEKPSKTNASTKSNLRLLYVTPEKLAKSKLLLNRLEIVYSTNRLACIAIDEVHCASQWGHDFRPDYKFLHILRRQFSNVPIIGLTATATTEIIVDIENMLGLNVDKCLVLRTSYNRENLNYYVS
;
A
#
# COMPACT_ATOMS: atom_id res chain seq x y z
N MET A 1 65.59 -41.93 7.14
CA MET A 1 64.30 -42.01 7.84
C MET A 1 63.93 -40.70 8.56
N ASP A 2 64.78 -39.66 8.55
CA ASP A 2 64.53 -38.43 9.33
C ASP A 2 63.67 -37.34 8.66
N SER A 3 63.49 -37.35 7.34
CA SER A 3 62.75 -36.30 6.63
C SER A 3 61.23 -36.36 6.80
N SER A 4 60.64 -37.57 6.90
CA SER A 4 59.20 -37.76 7.10
C SER A 4 58.72 -37.39 8.51
N SER A 5 59.60 -37.50 9.51
CA SER A 5 59.36 -37.09 10.89
C SER A 5 59.16 -35.57 11.00
N SER A 6 60.04 -34.78 10.36
CA SER A 6 59.98 -33.31 10.45
C SER A 6 58.76 -32.71 9.76
N THR A 7 58.33 -33.28 8.62
CA THR A 7 57.14 -32.82 7.88
C THR A 7 55.87 -33.07 8.67
N THR A 8 55.78 -34.23 9.34
CA THR A 8 54.63 -34.60 10.18
C THR A 8 54.54 -33.67 11.40
N GLN A 9 55.67 -33.28 11.98
CA GLN A 9 55.75 -32.36 13.10
C GLN A 9 55.31 -30.94 12.72
N GLY A 10 55.73 -30.42 11.57
CA GLY A 10 55.29 -29.11 11.05
C GLY A 10 53.78 -29.05 10.75
N ILE A 11 53.20 -30.15 10.26
CA ILE A 11 51.74 -30.26 10.06
C ILE A 11 51.01 -30.23 11.42
N GLN A 12 51.52 -30.92 12.44
CA GLN A 12 50.92 -30.91 13.78
C GLN A 12 50.95 -29.52 14.43
N GLU A 13 52.03 -28.77 14.30
CA GLU A 13 52.12 -27.39 14.79
C GLU A 13 51.14 -26.46 14.07
N THR A 14 51.03 -26.61 12.74
CA THR A 14 50.08 -25.86 11.92
C THR A 14 48.64 -26.15 12.35
N LEU A 15 48.28 -27.42 12.56
CA LEU A 15 46.97 -27.82 13.06
C LEU A 15 46.67 -27.22 14.44
N LYS A 16 47.66 -27.20 15.34
CA LYS A 16 47.51 -26.62 16.67
C LYS A 16 47.29 -25.10 16.61
N SER A 17 48.02 -24.41 15.74
CA SER A 17 47.84 -22.98 15.47
C SER A 17 46.46 -22.67 14.90
N LEU A 18 46.03 -23.41 13.87
CA LEU A 18 44.70 -23.26 13.27
C LEU A 18 43.59 -23.51 14.28
N LYS A 19 43.70 -24.55 15.12
CA LYS A 19 42.71 -24.82 16.17
C LYS A 19 42.58 -23.67 17.16
N LYS A 20 43.70 -23.10 17.62
CA LYS A 20 43.70 -21.92 18.49
C LYS A 20 43.02 -20.71 17.84
N ASN A 21 43.24 -20.50 16.54
CA ASN A 21 42.58 -19.42 15.79
C ASN A 21 41.07 -19.67 15.67
N ILE A 22 40.64 -20.90 15.39
CA ILE A 22 39.22 -21.28 15.35
C ILE A 22 38.57 -21.01 16.71
N ASP A 23 39.22 -21.41 17.82
CA ASP A 23 38.69 -21.18 19.17
C ASP A 23 38.59 -19.68 19.49
N SER A 24 39.58 -18.89 19.06
CA SER A 24 39.56 -17.43 19.22
C SER A 24 38.44 -16.76 18.43
N ILE A 25 38.24 -17.15 17.16
CA ILE A 25 37.16 -16.63 16.31
C ILE A 25 35.80 -17.04 16.88
N THR A 26 35.66 -18.28 17.36
CA THR A 26 34.43 -18.76 18.00
C THR A 26 34.07 -17.89 19.20
N LYS A 27 35.04 -17.57 20.07
CA LYS A 27 34.83 -16.67 21.21
C LYS A 27 34.38 -15.26 20.77
N GLN A 28 34.98 -14.71 19.71
CA GLN A 28 34.56 -13.42 19.16
C GLN A 28 33.14 -13.45 18.61
N ILE A 29 32.74 -14.55 17.94
CA ILE A 29 31.37 -14.77 17.47
C ILE A 29 30.40 -14.78 18.65
N ASP A 30 30.75 -15.44 19.76
CA ASP A 30 29.91 -15.49 20.96
C ASP A 30 29.75 -14.10 21.60
N GLU A 31 30.83 -13.33 21.72
CA GLU A 31 30.81 -11.96 22.22
C GLU A 31 29.95 -11.05 21.32
N LEU A 32 30.14 -11.12 20.00
CA LEU A 32 29.34 -10.36 19.03
C LEU A 32 27.86 -10.76 19.06
N ASN A 33 27.56 -12.05 19.22
CA ASN A 33 26.18 -12.52 19.36
C ASN A 33 25.53 -12.00 20.63
N HIS A 34 26.27 -11.92 21.74
CA HIS A 34 25.77 -11.34 22.97
C HIS A 34 25.52 -9.83 22.82
N GLN A 35 26.44 -9.09 22.21
CA GLN A 35 26.26 -7.66 21.91
C GLN A 35 25.04 -7.42 21.02
N ARG A 36 24.89 -8.21 19.94
CA ARG A 36 23.72 -8.16 19.05
C ARG A 36 22.42 -8.38 19.83
N LYS A 37 22.37 -9.35 20.74
CA LYS A 37 21.17 -9.63 21.55
C LYS A 37 20.83 -8.45 22.46
N ASN A 38 21.81 -7.82 23.08
CA ASN A 38 21.60 -6.63 23.92
C ASN A 38 21.08 -5.44 23.10
N LEU A 39 21.70 -5.18 21.93
CA LEU A 39 21.24 -4.14 21.01
C LEU A 39 19.81 -4.40 20.52
N GLN A 40 19.45 -5.66 20.25
CA GLN A 40 18.09 -6.04 19.86
C GLN A 40 17.08 -5.70 20.96
N VAL A 41 17.38 -6.03 22.22
CA VAL A 41 16.51 -5.68 23.36
C VAL A 41 16.32 -4.16 23.48
N GLN A 42 17.41 -3.39 23.37
CA GLN A 42 17.33 -1.93 23.41
C GLN A 42 16.51 -1.35 22.23
N TYR A 43 16.70 -1.90 21.02
CA TYR A 43 15.92 -1.55 19.85
C TYR A 43 14.43 -1.82 20.06
N ASP A 44 14.07 -3.00 20.57
CA ASP A 44 12.68 -3.38 20.82
C ASP A 44 12.02 -2.50 21.90
N GLN A 45 12.77 -2.12 22.94
CA GLN A 45 12.31 -1.18 23.97
C GLN A 45 12.02 0.21 23.40
N LEU A 46 12.96 0.78 22.62
CA LEU A 46 12.78 2.09 21.99
C LEU A 46 11.64 2.06 20.95
N LYS A 47 11.53 0.99 20.18
CA LYS A 47 10.45 0.78 19.22
C LYS A 47 9.09 0.74 19.92
N SER A 48 9.01 0.09 21.08
CA SER A 48 7.80 0.06 21.90
C SER A 48 7.43 1.46 22.41
N GLN A 49 8.38 2.22 22.94
CA GLN A 49 8.15 3.61 23.39
C GLN A 49 7.67 4.51 22.25
N LEU A 50 8.28 4.41 21.06
CA LEU A 50 7.89 5.18 19.88
C LEU A 50 6.48 4.78 19.40
N THR A 51 6.16 3.50 19.44
CA THR A 51 4.81 3.00 19.13
C THR A 51 3.79 3.58 20.10
N THR A 52 4.07 3.58 21.41
CA THR A 52 3.18 4.17 22.43
C THR A 52 2.96 5.67 22.19
N ALA A 53 4.02 6.43 21.90
CA ALA A 53 3.92 7.86 21.61
C ALA A 53 3.07 8.11 20.34
N ARG A 54 3.29 7.34 19.28
CA ARG A 54 2.51 7.45 18.04
C ARG A 54 1.04 7.06 18.24
N VAL A 55 0.77 6.03 19.04
CA VAL A 55 -0.60 5.64 19.40
C VAL A 55 -1.33 6.77 20.12
N GLN A 56 -0.66 7.45 21.05
CA GLN A 56 -1.22 8.63 21.73
C GLN A 56 -1.46 9.80 20.75
N GLU A 57 -0.52 10.06 19.83
CA GLU A 57 -0.68 11.10 18.82
C GLU A 57 -1.90 10.84 17.91
N ILE A 58 -1.99 9.63 17.33
CA ILE A 58 -3.13 9.24 16.49
C ILE A 58 -4.43 9.36 17.30
N SER A 59 -4.38 8.98 18.58
CA SER A 59 -5.54 9.06 19.46
C SER A 59 -6.04 10.48 19.65
N ASN A 60 -5.13 11.44 19.75
CA ASN A 60 -5.41 12.86 19.94
C ASN A 60 -5.64 13.62 18.62
N SER A 61 -5.23 13.07 17.47
CA SER A 61 -5.21 13.76 16.17
C SER A 61 -6.56 13.90 15.43
N LEU A 62 -7.69 13.67 16.12
CA LEU A 62 -9.03 13.80 15.51
C LEU A 62 -9.25 15.15 14.80
N ASP A 63 -8.49 16.19 15.18
CA ASP A 63 -8.55 17.55 14.66
C ASP A 63 -7.82 17.80 13.32
N LYS A 64 -6.84 16.95 12.91
CA LYS A 64 -6.13 17.11 11.61
C LYS A 64 -7.03 16.83 10.39
N SER A 65 -8.21 16.25 10.61
CA SER A 65 -9.21 16.00 9.56
C SER A 65 -9.78 17.30 8.96
N SER A 66 -9.73 18.42 9.69
CA SER A 66 -10.36 19.69 9.32
C SER A 66 -9.83 20.32 8.03
N GLU A 67 -8.54 20.19 7.73
CA GLU A 67 -7.89 20.77 6.53
C GLU A 67 -8.50 20.23 5.22
N TYR A 68 -8.83 18.94 5.20
CA TYR A 68 -9.38 18.26 4.02
C TYR A 68 -10.90 18.08 4.09
N ASN A 69 -11.56 18.53 5.17
CA ASN A 69 -12.99 18.30 5.43
C ASN A 69 -13.92 19.23 4.64
N SER A 70 -13.40 20.34 4.12
CA SER A 70 -14.22 21.28 3.37
C SER A 70 -14.33 20.89 1.89
N GLU A 71 -15.52 21.12 1.31
CA GLU A 71 -15.68 21.27 -0.15
C GLU A 71 -15.06 22.60 -0.64
N SER A 72 -13.96 23.06 -0.02
CA SER A 72 -13.24 24.27 -0.41
C SER A 72 -12.62 24.09 -1.81
N LEU A 73 -12.19 25.21 -2.40
CA LEU A 73 -11.77 25.35 -3.80
C LEU A 73 -10.42 24.67 -4.09
N PHE A 74 -10.28 23.37 -3.81
CA PHE A 74 -9.22 22.59 -4.43
C PHE A 74 -9.39 22.67 -5.96
N PRO A 75 -8.28 22.61 -6.73
CA PRO A 75 -8.35 22.65 -8.18
C PRO A 75 -9.25 21.57 -8.80
N TRP A 76 -9.47 20.47 -8.09
CA TRP A 76 -10.27 19.32 -8.52
C TRP A 76 -11.72 19.33 -8.01
N THR A 77 -12.13 20.29 -7.17
CA THR A 77 -13.45 20.26 -6.51
C THR A 77 -14.62 20.19 -7.50
N SER A 78 -14.56 20.94 -8.60
CA SER A 78 -15.57 20.90 -9.66
C SER A 78 -15.68 19.52 -10.30
N GLU A 79 -14.54 18.90 -10.61
CA GLU A 79 -14.47 17.60 -11.26
C GLU A 79 -14.88 16.45 -10.31
N VAL A 80 -14.51 16.55 -9.02
CA VAL A 80 -14.99 15.63 -7.98
C VAL A 80 -16.51 15.69 -7.87
N ASN A 81 -17.08 16.89 -7.81
CA ASN A 81 -18.53 17.07 -7.73
C ASN A 81 -19.26 16.61 -9.00
N ARG A 82 -18.65 16.80 -10.17
CA ARG A 82 -19.16 16.29 -11.44
C ARG A 82 -19.24 14.77 -11.42
N VAL A 83 -18.13 14.08 -11.15
CA VAL A 83 -18.08 12.60 -11.11
C VAL A 83 -18.99 12.04 -10.01
N ARG A 84 -19.06 12.69 -8.84
CA ARG A 84 -19.98 12.34 -7.75
C ARG A 84 -21.43 12.28 -8.22
N LYS A 85 -21.89 13.32 -8.92
CA LYS A 85 -23.29 13.49 -9.34
C LYS A 85 -23.61 12.72 -10.61
N GLU A 86 -22.78 12.83 -11.64
CA GLU A 86 -23.06 12.30 -12.98
C GLU A 86 -22.73 10.82 -13.09
N VAL A 87 -21.63 10.38 -12.47
CA VAL A 87 -21.18 8.97 -12.55
C VAL A 87 -21.76 8.19 -11.39
N PHE A 88 -21.40 8.53 -10.15
CA PHE A 88 -21.80 7.74 -8.96
C PHE A 88 -23.24 8.00 -8.49
N GLN A 89 -23.89 9.06 -8.98
CA GLN A 89 -25.28 9.42 -8.64
C GLN A 89 -25.52 9.51 -7.12
N ILE A 90 -24.52 9.98 -6.36
CA ILE A 90 -24.64 10.20 -4.92
C ILE A 90 -24.90 11.67 -4.62
N SER A 91 -25.85 11.93 -3.70
CA SER A 91 -26.25 13.29 -3.31
C SER A 91 -25.14 14.02 -2.56
N GLU A 92 -24.56 13.35 -1.58
CA GLU A 92 -23.57 13.88 -0.65
C GLU A 92 -22.51 12.82 -0.28
N PHE A 93 -21.36 13.30 0.16
CA PHE A 93 -20.32 12.44 0.71
C PHE A 93 -20.67 12.05 2.15
N ARG A 94 -20.47 10.78 2.49
CA ARG A 94 -20.51 10.31 3.87
C ARG A 94 -19.29 10.83 4.64
N PRO A 95 -19.33 10.82 5.99
CA PRO A 95 -18.20 11.27 6.81
C PRO A 95 -16.87 10.66 6.37
N LEU A 96 -15.82 11.49 6.37
CA LEU A 96 -14.44 11.18 5.98
C LEU A 96 -14.20 10.86 4.48
N GLN A 97 -15.23 10.63 3.67
CA GLN A 97 -15.02 10.29 2.25
C GLN A 97 -14.34 11.44 1.49
N ILE A 98 -14.86 12.66 1.60
CA ILE A 98 -14.28 13.83 0.93
C ILE A 98 -12.89 14.16 1.47
N THR A 99 -12.70 14.01 2.78
CA THR A 99 -11.40 14.17 3.45
C THR A 99 -10.34 13.22 2.86
N ALA A 100 -10.68 11.94 2.72
CA ALA A 100 -9.80 10.94 2.14
C ALA A 100 -9.52 11.22 0.65
N ILE A 101 -10.56 11.57 -0.12
CA ILE A 101 -10.45 11.91 -1.55
C ILE A 101 -9.50 13.10 -1.74
N ASN A 102 -9.70 14.19 -0.99
CA ASN A 102 -8.87 15.38 -1.09
C ASN A 102 -7.43 15.10 -0.68
N ALA A 103 -7.20 14.36 0.40
CA ALA A 103 -5.86 13.98 0.83
C ALA A 103 -5.13 13.13 -0.22
N VAL A 104 -5.80 12.14 -0.81
CA VAL A 104 -5.23 11.31 -1.89
C VAL A 104 -4.91 12.15 -3.12
N LEU A 105 -5.81 13.05 -3.51
CA LEU A 105 -5.61 13.95 -4.67
C LEU A 105 -4.49 14.96 -4.45
N ASP A 106 -4.25 15.37 -3.21
CA ASP A 106 -3.09 16.17 -2.79
C ASP A 106 -1.79 15.36 -2.71
N GLY A 107 -1.86 14.03 -2.86
CA GLY A 107 -0.68 13.15 -2.88
C GLY A 107 -0.24 12.68 -1.51
N ARG A 108 -1.11 12.75 -0.50
CA ARG A 108 -0.86 12.24 0.85
C ARG A 108 -1.14 10.74 0.93
N ASP A 109 -0.36 10.06 1.76
CA ASP A 109 -0.68 8.72 2.22
C ASP A 109 -1.82 8.79 3.23
N VAL A 110 -2.75 7.82 3.16
CA VAL A 110 -3.94 7.80 4.01
C VAL A 110 -4.16 6.40 4.57
N ILE A 111 -4.47 6.29 5.87
CA ILE A 111 -5.06 5.09 6.45
C ILE A 111 -6.49 5.43 6.83
N LEU A 112 -7.46 4.79 6.18
CA LEU A 112 -8.88 5.03 6.35
C LEU A 112 -9.55 3.85 7.07
N VAL A 113 -10.01 4.11 8.30
CA VAL A 113 -10.76 3.17 9.13
C VAL A 113 -12.23 3.60 9.17
N MET A 114 -13.06 2.92 8.38
CA MET A 114 -14.51 3.19 8.32
C MET A 114 -15.28 1.87 8.34
N PRO A 115 -16.43 1.78 9.03
CA PRO A 115 -17.18 0.53 9.14
C PRO A 115 -17.56 -0.07 7.78
N THR A 116 -17.82 -1.37 7.76
CA THR A 116 -18.37 -2.05 6.57
C THR A 116 -19.65 -1.37 6.12
N GLY A 117 -19.82 -1.25 4.81
CA GLY A 117 -20.96 -0.55 4.21
C GLY A 117 -20.87 0.97 4.23
N ALA A 118 -19.86 1.58 4.87
CA ALA A 118 -19.71 3.04 4.93
C ALA A 118 -19.25 3.69 3.61
N GLY A 119 -19.00 2.90 2.56
CA GLY A 119 -18.60 3.40 1.24
C GLY A 119 -17.10 3.65 1.11
N LYS A 120 -16.27 2.79 1.69
CA LYS A 120 -14.79 2.88 1.61
C LYS A 120 -14.28 2.87 0.17
N SER A 121 -14.88 2.08 -0.71
CA SER A 121 -14.38 1.94 -2.10
C SER A 121 -14.46 3.23 -2.91
N LEU A 122 -15.45 4.09 -2.63
CA LEU A 122 -15.64 5.37 -3.32
C LEU A 122 -14.39 6.25 -3.27
N VAL A 123 -13.63 6.22 -2.16
CA VAL A 123 -12.52 7.16 -1.94
C VAL A 123 -11.33 6.94 -2.86
N TYR A 124 -11.21 5.76 -3.49
CA TYR A 124 -10.21 5.48 -4.53
C TYR A 124 -10.84 5.31 -5.91
N GLN A 125 -12.11 4.88 -5.99
CA GLN A 125 -12.83 4.74 -7.26
C GLN A 125 -13.14 6.11 -7.88
N LEU A 126 -13.60 7.08 -7.10
CA LEU A 126 -13.93 8.41 -7.61
C LEU A 126 -12.69 9.13 -8.15
N PRO A 127 -11.56 9.22 -7.42
CA PRO A 127 -10.34 9.82 -7.96
C PRO A 127 -9.84 9.19 -9.27
N ALA A 128 -10.04 7.88 -9.45
CA ALA A 128 -9.63 7.18 -10.66
C ALA A 128 -10.43 7.59 -11.91
N LEU A 129 -11.67 8.03 -11.73
CA LEU A 129 -12.60 8.38 -12.81
C LEU A 129 -12.66 9.89 -13.11
N LEU A 130 -11.85 10.71 -12.45
CA LEU A 130 -11.75 12.13 -12.75
C LEU A 130 -11.13 12.37 -14.14
N ASN A 131 -11.57 13.43 -14.81
CA ASN A 131 -10.82 14.02 -15.92
C ASN A 131 -9.57 14.72 -15.37
N VAL A 132 -8.46 13.98 -15.30
CA VAL A 132 -7.19 14.46 -14.75
C VAL A 132 -6.55 15.61 -15.54
N ASN A 133 -7.06 15.94 -16.73
CA ASN A 133 -6.63 17.11 -17.50
C ASN A 133 -7.42 18.38 -17.16
N ALA A 134 -8.50 18.27 -16.39
CA ALA A 134 -9.34 19.40 -15.99
C ALA A 134 -8.70 20.27 -14.89
N PHE A 135 -7.71 19.74 -14.17
CA PHE A 135 -7.05 20.43 -13.07
C PHE A 135 -5.56 20.09 -12.99
N LYS A 136 -4.79 20.95 -12.32
CA LYS A 136 -3.38 20.73 -12.02
C LYS A 136 -3.15 20.75 -10.52
N VAL A 137 -2.25 19.90 -10.05
CA VAL A 137 -1.77 19.89 -8.67
C VAL A 137 -0.30 20.24 -8.72
N ASN A 138 0.12 21.30 -8.02
CA ASN A 138 1.50 21.80 -8.04
C ASN A 138 2.04 22.00 -9.47
N GLY A 139 1.21 22.54 -10.36
CA GLY A 139 1.55 22.83 -11.76
C GLY A 139 1.58 21.62 -12.71
N ARG A 140 1.23 20.42 -12.25
CA ARG A 140 1.28 19.18 -13.05
C ARG A 140 -0.09 18.50 -13.13
N TYR A 141 -0.36 17.82 -14.24
CA TYR A 141 -1.50 16.91 -14.34
C TYR A 141 -1.23 15.64 -13.53
N ARG A 142 -2.28 15.08 -12.92
CA ARG A 142 -2.17 13.81 -12.21
C ARG A 142 -2.24 12.63 -13.16
N GLY A 143 -1.68 11.51 -12.71
CA GLY A 143 -1.92 10.22 -13.34
C GLY A 143 -3.39 9.83 -13.21
N SER A 144 -3.79 8.80 -13.96
CA SER A 144 -5.19 8.37 -14.03
C SER A 144 -5.43 6.89 -13.71
N LEU A 145 -4.38 6.11 -13.47
CA LEU A 145 -4.52 4.71 -13.07
C LEU A 145 -4.40 4.59 -11.56
N THR A 146 -5.40 3.98 -10.94
CA THR A 146 -5.34 3.51 -9.56
C THR A 146 -5.15 2.00 -9.54
N LEU A 147 -4.07 1.54 -8.90
CA LEU A 147 -3.85 0.13 -8.62
C LEU A 147 -4.58 -0.22 -7.31
N VAL A 148 -5.49 -1.17 -7.35
CA VAL A 148 -6.22 -1.64 -6.17
C VAL A 148 -5.77 -3.04 -5.81
N ILE A 149 -5.27 -3.23 -4.60
CA ILE A 149 -4.83 -4.51 -4.07
C ILE A 149 -5.89 -4.97 -3.07
N SER A 150 -6.50 -6.13 -3.30
CA SER A 150 -7.56 -6.66 -2.43
C SER A 150 -7.34 -8.15 -2.18
N PRO A 151 -7.64 -8.67 -0.97
CA PRO A 151 -7.35 -10.06 -0.64
C PRO A 151 -8.30 -11.05 -1.33
N LEU A 152 -9.54 -10.66 -1.58
CA LEU A 152 -10.58 -11.57 -2.06
C LEU A 152 -10.97 -11.26 -3.51
N VAL A 153 -10.86 -12.28 -4.36
CA VAL A 153 -11.28 -12.18 -5.77
C VAL A 153 -12.76 -11.82 -5.89
N SER A 154 -13.62 -12.41 -5.04
CA SER A 154 -15.04 -12.08 -4.98
C SER A 154 -15.28 -10.59 -4.77
N LEU A 155 -14.58 -9.97 -3.81
CA LEU A 155 -14.70 -8.53 -3.55
C LEU A 155 -14.28 -7.70 -4.77
N MET A 156 -13.16 -8.05 -5.41
CA MET A 156 -12.70 -7.34 -6.62
C MET A 156 -13.72 -7.44 -7.77
N VAL A 157 -14.26 -8.63 -7.99
CA VAL A 157 -15.27 -8.88 -9.02
C VAL A 157 -16.56 -8.13 -8.71
N ASP A 158 -17.04 -8.15 -7.47
CA ASP A 158 -18.22 -7.42 -7.03
C ASP A 158 -18.05 -5.90 -7.22
N GLN A 159 -16.90 -5.34 -6.84
CA GLN A 159 -16.60 -3.92 -7.07
C GLN A 159 -16.55 -3.58 -8.57
N SER A 160 -15.93 -4.44 -9.39
CA SER A 160 -15.90 -4.27 -10.84
C SER A 160 -17.30 -4.31 -11.45
N ILE A 161 -18.13 -5.28 -11.08
CA ILE A 161 -19.52 -5.42 -11.54
C ILE A 161 -20.37 -4.23 -11.09
N ASN A 162 -20.21 -3.75 -9.86
CA ASN A 162 -20.96 -2.59 -9.40
C ASN A 162 -20.64 -1.33 -10.22
N LEU A 163 -19.40 -1.18 -10.68
CA LEU A 163 -18.99 -0.05 -11.51
C LEU A 163 -19.46 -0.15 -12.96
N THR A 164 -19.77 -1.34 -13.50
CA THR A 164 -20.30 -1.47 -14.87
C THR A 164 -21.67 -0.82 -15.03
N ARG A 165 -22.39 -0.61 -13.92
CA ARG A 165 -23.68 0.12 -13.89
C ARG A 165 -23.57 1.57 -14.32
N TYR A 166 -22.37 2.16 -14.27
CA TYR A 166 -22.15 3.58 -14.56
C TYR A 166 -21.79 3.87 -16.04
N SER A 167 -22.13 2.96 -16.96
CA SER A 167 -21.90 3.11 -18.42
C SER A 167 -20.50 3.63 -18.77
N LEU A 168 -19.49 3.11 -18.07
CA LEU A 168 -18.09 3.47 -18.30
C LEU A 168 -17.64 2.97 -19.66
N GLU A 169 -16.72 3.71 -20.28
CA GLU A 169 -16.09 3.29 -21.53
C GLU A 169 -15.42 1.90 -21.35
N PRO A 170 -15.32 1.10 -22.43
CA PRO A 170 -14.62 -0.18 -22.39
C PRO A 170 -13.20 -0.03 -21.83
N ASP A 171 -12.73 -1.07 -21.15
CA ASP A 171 -11.38 -1.15 -20.60
C ASP A 171 -11.04 -0.14 -19.49
N THR A 172 -12.03 0.60 -18.98
CA THR A 172 -11.86 1.49 -17.81
C THR A 172 -11.43 0.73 -16.56
N ILE A 173 -11.90 -0.51 -16.40
CA ILE A 173 -11.70 -1.35 -15.21
C ILE A 173 -11.21 -2.72 -15.65
N ALA A 174 -10.21 -3.24 -14.96
CA ALA A 174 -9.74 -4.61 -15.12
C ALA A 174 -9.52 -5.29 -13.77
N VAL A 175 -9.72 -6.61 -13.75
CA VAL A 175 -9.40 -7.49 -12.61
C VAL A 175 -8.36 -8.49 -13.08
N LEU A 176 -7.27 -8.61 -12.34
CA LEU A 176 -6.16 -9.51 -12.68
C LEU A 176 -5.76 -10.33 -11.45
N ASP A 177 -6.06 -11.63 -11.51
CA ASP A 177 -5.76 -12.60 -10.47
C ASP A 177 -5.05 -13.85 -11.03
N ALA A 178 -5.04 -14.94 -10.26
CA ALA A 178 -4.44 -16.21 -10.66
C ALA A 178 -5.30 -17.00 -11.67
N ASN A 179 -6.63 -16.81 -11.65
CA ASN A 179 -7.62 -17.52 -12.46
C ASN A 179 -7.96 -16.80 -13.77
N THR A 180 -7.53 -15.54 -13.94
CA THR A 180 -7.73 -14.77 -15.17
C THR A 180 -7.16 -15.53 -16.39
N PRO A 181 -7.93 -15.75 -17.46
CA PRO A 181 -7.44 -16.46 -18.65
C PRO A 181 -6.23 -15.79 -19.30
N LEU A 182 -5.29 -16.57 -19.86
CA LEU A 182 -4.03 -16.04 -20.42
C LEU A 182 -4.23 -14.95 -21.49
N GLN A 183 -5.26 -15.09 -22.33
CA GLN A 183 -5.59 -14.09 -23.34
C GLN A 183 -5.99 -12.76 -22.70
N GLU A 184 -6.82 -12.83 -21.65
CA GLU A 184 -7.26 -11.65 -20.89
C GLU A 184 -6.11 -11.02 -20.11
N GLN A 185 -5.23 -11.83 -19.50
CA GLN A 185 -4.02 -11.33 -18.85
C GLN A 185 -3.14 -10.54 -19.83
N ARG A 186 -2.92 -11.07 -21.04
CA ARG A 186 -2.13 -10.37 -22.07
C ARG A 186 -2.77 -9.05 -22.47
N ARG A 187 -4.09 -9.03 -22.63
CA ARG A 187 -4.87 -7.83 -22.95
C ARG A 187 -4.77 -6.76 -21.85
N ILE A 188 -4.98 -7.14 -20.59
CA ILE A 188 -4.84 -6.21 -19.45
C ILE A 188 -3.42 -5.67 -19.36
N LEU A 189 -2.41 -6.52 -19.51
CA LEU A 189 -1.01 -6.10 -19.47
C LEU A 189 -0.60 -5.23 -20.67
N SER A 190 -1.25 -5.35 -21.84
CA SER A 190 -1.01 -4.44 -22.96
C SER A 190 -1.58 -3.04 -22.70
N LEU A 191 -2.71 -2.92 -21.99
CA LEU A 191 -3.24 -1.61 -21.55
C LEU A 191 -2.26 -0.87 -20.61
N LEU A 192 -1.40 -1.59 -19.88
CA LEU A 192 -0.35 -0.98 -19.06
C LEU A 192 0.90 -0.58 -19.86
N ALA A 193 1.14 -1.22 -21.01
CA ALA A 193 2.39 -1.15 -21.75
C ALA A 193 2.55 0.08 -22.64
N GLU A 194 1.50 0.88 -22.83
CA GLU A 194 1.49 1.98 -23.79
C GLU A 194 2.49 3.08 -23.41
N LYS A 195 3.55 3.20 -24.22
CA LYS A 195 4.42 4.37 -24.21
C LYS A 195 3.75 5.46 -25.06
N PRO A 196 3.80 6.75 -24.66
CA PRO A 196 3.36 7.83 -25.53
C PRO A 196 4.23 7.84 -26.80
N SER A 197 3.68 7.36 -27.92
CA SER A 197 4.34 7.47 -29.22
C SER A 197 4.17 8.88 -29.76
N LYS A 198 5.24 9.48 -30.28
CA LYS A 198 5.22 10.83 -30.86
C LYS A 198 4.60 10.90 -32.26
N THR A 199 4.32 9.76 -32.90
CA THR A 199 4.07 9.73 -34.35
C THR A 199 2.80 9.02 -34.79
N ASN A 200 2.04 8.38 -33.89
CA ASN A 200 0.78 7.74 -34.25
C ASN A 200 -0.27 8.09 -33.20
N ALA A 201 -1.49 8.39 -33.66
CA ALA A 201 -2.68 8.54 -32.82
C ALA A 201 -3.07 7.19 -32.19
N SER A 202 -2.16 6.59 -31.41
CA SER A 202 -2.38 5.36 -30.68
C SER A 202 -3.42 5.63 -29.59
N THR A 203 -4.53 4.91 -29.67
CA THR A 203 -5.60 4.82 -28.69
C THR A 203 -5.02 4.87 -27.27
N LYS A 204 -5.26 5.96 -26.57
CA LYS A 204 -4.78 6.20 -25.21
C LYS A 204 -5.47 5.18 -24.29
N SER A 205 -4.72 4.36 -23.57
CA SER A 205 -5.27 3.37 -22.63
C SER A 205 -6.25 4.05 -21.70
N ASN A 206 -7.48 3.54 -21.70
CA ASN A 206 -8.52 4.06 -20.84
C ASN A 206 -8.54 3.40 -19.45
N LEU A 207 -7.59 2.50 -19.16
CA LEU A 207 -7.56 1.79 -17.89
C LEU A 207 -7.36 2.78 -16.73
N ARG A 208 -8.38 2.89 -15.88
CA ARG A 208 -8.42 3.75 -14.69
C ARG A 208 -8.32 2.97 -13.39
N LEU A 209 -8.87 1.77 -13.33
CA LEU A 209 -8.83 0.89 -12.15
C LEU A 209 -8.30 -0.48 -12.53
N LEU A 210 -7.24 -0.92 -11.85
CA LEU A 210 -6.72 -2.28 -11.97
C LEU A 210 -6.76 -2.95 -10.60
N TYR A 211 -7.66 -3.91 -10.44
CA TYR A 211 -7.73 -4.75 -9.25
C TYR A 211 -6.78 -5.94 -9.37
N VAL A 212 -5.98 -6.19 -8.34
CA VAL A 212 -5.03 -7.32 -8.28
C VAL A 212 -5.05 -7.96 -6.90
N THR A 213 -4.78 -9.27 -6.85
CA THR A 213 -4.47 -9.92 -5.57
C THR A 213 -3.01 -9.65 -5.16
N PRO A 214 -2.69 -9.64 -3.86
CA PRO A 214 -1.30 -9.51 -3.39
C PRO A 214 -0.40 -10.63 -3.95
N GLU A 215 -0.89 -11.88 -4.09
CA GLU A 215 -0.12 -12.99 -4.65
C GLU A 215 0.24 -12.74 -6.12
N LYS A 216 -0.71 -12.20 -6.89
CA LYS A 216 -0.49 -11.90 -8.31
C LYS A 216 0.58 -10.83 -8.46
N LEU A 217 0.51 -9.78 -7.64
CA LEU A 217 1.48 -8.70 -7.60
C LEU A 217 2.87 -9.19 -7.19
N ALA A 218 2.96 -10.04 -6.16
CA ALA A 218 4.21 -10.60 -5.66
C ALA A 218 4.88 -11.56 -6.65
N LYS A 219 4.10 -12.41 -7.33
CA LYS A 219 4.64 -13.47 -8.21
C LYS A 219 4.89 -13.00 -9.64
N SER A 220 4.20 -11.96 -10.11
CA SER A 220 4.28 -11.52 -11.52
C SER A 220 5.30 -10.40 -11.74
N LYS A 221 6.53 -10.79 -12.11
CA LYS A 221 7.56 -9.84 -12.56
C LYS A 221 7.10 -8.99 -13.76
N LEU A 222 6.33 -9.58 -14.67
CA LEU A 222 5.81 -8.88 -15.84
C LEU A 222 4.84 -7.76 -15.42
N LEU A 223 3.94 -8.00 -14.46
CA LEU A 223 3.05 -6.97 -13.95
C LEU A 223 3.83 -5.81 -13.31
N LEU A 224 4.82 -6.12 -12.46
CA LEU A 224 5.67 -5.09 -11.83
C LEU A 224 6.41 -4.24 -12.88
N ASN A 225 7.01 -4.87 -13.89
CA ASN A 225 7.68 -4.15 -14.98
C ASN A 225 6.71 -3.24 -15.74
N ARG A 226 5.45 -3.66 -15.94
CA ARG A 226 4.43 -2.83 -16.57
C ARG A 226 4.04 -1.65 -15.69
N LEU A 227 3.89 -1.86 -14.38
CA LEU A 227 3.61 -0.79 -13.41
C LEU A 227 4.76 0.23 -13.33
N GLU A 228 6.02 -0.20 -13.45
CA GLU A 228 7.17 0.71 -13.55
C GLU A 228 7.12 1.59 -14.82
N ILE A 229 6.67 1.05 -15.95
CA ILE A 229 6.41 1.85 -17.16
C ILE A 229 5.28 2.86 -16.91
N VAL A 230 4.18 2.44 -16.27
CA VAL A 230 3.07 3.35 -15.92
C VAL A 230 3.52 4.45 -14.96
N TYR A 231 4.37 4.11 -13.99
CA TYR A 231 4.94 5.07 -13.04
C TYR A 231 5.88 6.08 -13.73
N SER A 232 6.81 5.60 -14.56
CA SER A 232 7.75 6.48 -15.29
C SER A 232 7.08 7.43 -16.28
N THR A 233 5.86 7.11 -16.71
CA THR A 233 5.02 7.97 -17.57
C THR A 233 4.05 8.86 -16.77
N ASN A 234 4.20 8.92 -15.44
CA ASN A 234 3.35 9.69 -14.51
C ASN A 234 1.86 9.34 -14.59
N ARG A 235 1.52 8.10 -15.03
CA ARG A 235 0.13 7.66 -15.18
C ARG A 235 -0.38 6.93 -13.93
N LEU A 236 0.49 6.40 -13.08
CA LEU A 236 0.10 5.77 -11.82
C LEU A 236 -0.26 6.86 -10.79
N ALA A 237 -1.54 6.96 -10.48
CA ALA A 237 -2.13 8.04 -9.69
C ALA A 237 -2.12 7.74 -8.19
N CYS A 238 -2.47 6.50 -7.83
CA CYS A 238 -2.71 6.05 -6.47
C CYS A 238 -2.54 4.53 -6.38
N ILE A 239 -2.13 4.05 -5.21
CA ILE A 239 -2.19 2.63 -4.85
C ILE A 239 -3.17 2.50 -3.68
N ALA A 240 -4.28 1.82 -3.90
CA ALA A 240 -5.24 1.49 -2.86
C ALA A 240 -5.00 0.06 -2.37
N ILE A 241 -4.96 -0.13 -1.05
CA ILE A 241 -4.82 -1.41 -0.39
C ILE A 241 -6.08 -1.63 0.44
N ASP A 242 -6.97 -2.49 -0.07
CA ASP A 242 -8.19 -2.89 0.60
C ASP A 242 -7.89 -3.96 1.65
N GLU A 243 -8.66 -3.96 2.74
CA GLU A 243 -8.40 -4.76 3.94
C GLU A 243 -6.93 -4.71 4.39
N VAL A 244 -6.37 -3.50 4.46
CA VAL A 244 -4.95 -3.27 4.77
C VAL A 244 -4.52 -3.87 6.12
N HIS A 245 -5.47 -4.14 7.03
CA HIS A 245 -5.20 -4.81 8.29
C HIS A 245 -4.63 -6.24 8.11
N CYS A 246 -4.87 -6.90 6.96
CA CYS A 246 -4.26 -8.20 6.61
C CYS A 246 -2.73 -8.13 6.52
N ALA A 247 -2.15 -6.94 6.36
CA ALA A 247 -0.71 -6.72 6.41
C ALA A 247 -0.10 -6.92 7.80
N SER A 248 -0.87 -6.63 8.84
CA SER A 248 -0.38 -6.65 10.23
C SER A 248 -0.42 -8.06 10.78
N GLN A 249 0.68 -8.49 11.43
CA GLN A 249 0.72 -9.80 12.12
C GLN A 249 -0.19 -9.84 13.35
N TRP A 250 -0.60 -8.67 13.84
CA TRP A 250 -1.55 -8.50 14.94
C TRP A 250 -3.00 -8.37 14.44
N GLY A 251 -3.19 -8.36 13.11
CA GLY A 251 -4.51 -8.46 12.49
C GLY A 251 -5.09 -9.86 12.63
N HIS A 252 -6.41 -9.94 12.79
CA HIS A 252 -7.14 -11.19 12.93
C HIS A 252 -7.14 -12.05 11.64
N ASP A 253 -6.82 -11.44 10.49
CA ASP A 253 -6.78 -12.09 9.16
C ASP A 253 -5.43 -11.84 8.47
N PHE A 254 -4.32 -12.08 9.18
CA PHE A 254 -2.98 -11.87 8.64
C PHE A 254 -2.71 -12.71 7.39
N ARG A 255 -2.27 -12.05 6.31
CA ARG A 255 -1.97 -12.70 5.03
C ARG A 255 -0.50 -12.49 4.63
N PRO A 256 0.32 -13.55 4.59
CA PRO A 256 1.77 -13.44 4.32
C PRO A 256 2.12 -12.69 3.04
N ASP A 257 1.35 -12.84 1.96
CA ASP A 257 1.59 -12.17 0.69
C ASP A 257 1.48 -10.64 0.78
N TYR A 258 0.77 -10.11 1.78
CA TYR A 258 0.78 -8.66 2.04
C TYR A 258 2.18 -8.18 2.40
N LYS A 259 3.03 -8.98 3.09
CA LYS A 259 4.40 -8.56 3.43
C LYS A 259 5.20 -8.07 2.23
N PHE A 260 4.90 -8.54 1.02
CA PHE A 260 5.55 -8.07 -0.20
C PHE A 260 5.28 -6.58 -0.49
N LEU A 261 4.14 -6.03 -0.06
CA LEU A 261 3.68 -4.68 -0.39
C LEU A 261 4.62 -3.55 0.09
N HIS A 262 5.51 -3.82 1.04
CA HIS A 262 6.58 -2.87 1.43
C HIS A 262 7.43 -2.39 0.24
N ILE A 263 7.54 -3.21 -0.82
CA ILE A 263 8.30 -2.86 -2.03
C ILE A 263 7.66 -1.70 -2.80
N LEU A 264 6.35 -1.49 -2.66
CA LEU A 264 5.60 -0.51 -3.44
C LEU A 264 6.03 0.92 -3.10
N ARG A 265 6.26 1.23 -1.82
CA ARG A 265 6.81 2.53 -1.43
C ARG A 265 8.20 2.75 -2.01
N ARG A 266 9.03 1.70 -2.09
CA ARG A 266 10.39 1.81 -2.64
C ARG A 266 10.39 2.03 -4.15
N GLN A 267 9.53 1.31 -4.88
CA GLN A 267 9.43 1.41 -6.34
C GLN A 267 8.65 2.65 -6.81
N PHE A 268 7.60 3.03 -6.08
CA PHE A 268 6.64 4.07 -6.47
C PHE A 268 6.61 5.19 -5.42
N SER A 269 7.78 5.73 -5.08
CA SER A 269 7.97 6.62 -3.93
C SER A 269 7.07 7.86 -3.88
N ASN A 270 6.69 8.41 -5.04
CA ASN A 270 5.85 9.60 -5.15
C ASN A 270 4.35 9.31 -5.34
N VAL A 271 3.96 8.03 -5.36
CA VAL A 271 2.56 7.65 -5.50
C VAL A 271 1.93 7.56 -4.10
N PRO A 272 0.78 8.23 -3.85
CA PRO A 272 0.08 8.10 -2.58
C PRO A 272 -0.46 6.69 -2.41
N ILE A 273 -0.26 6.14 -1.22
CA ILE A 273 -0.83 4.86 -0.79
C ILE A 273 -2.02 5.15 0.13
N ILE A 274 -3.17 4.57 -0.19
CA ILE A 274 -4.34 4.57 0.69
C ILE A 274 -4.62 3.16 1.19
N GLY A 275 -4.50 2.95 2.50
CA GLY A 275 -4.89 1.71 3.18
C GLY A 275 -6.32 1.83 3.72
N LEU A 276 -7.18 0.85 3.42
CA LEU A 276 -8.58 0.85 3.84
C LEU A 276 -8.87 -0.37 4.72
N THR A 277 -9.59 -0.17 5.82
CA THR A 277 -10.05 -1.27 6.67
C THR A 277 -11.35 -0.93 7.38
N ALA A 278 -12.14 -1.95 7.72
CA ALA A 278 -13.33 -1.78 8.57
C ALA A 278 -12.97 -1.52 10.03
N THR A 279 -11.95 -2.21 10.51
CA THR A 279 -11.51 -2.21 11.90
C THR A 279 -9.99 -2.20 11.96
N ALA A 280 -9.42 -1.35 12.81
CA ALA A 280 -8.02 -1.40 13.18
C ALA A 280 -7.85 -0.71 14.52
N THR A 281 -7.17 -1.36 15.45
CA THR A 281 -6.69 -0.69 16.66
C THR A 281 -5.53 0.24 16.30
N THR A 282 -5.17 1.15 17.19
CA THR A 282 -4.07 2.08 16.91
C THR A 282 -2.73 1.36 16.73
N GLU A 283 -2.54 0.22 17.40
CA GLU A 283 -1.36 -0.65 17.25
C GLU A 283 -1.29 -1.27 15.84
N ILE A 284 -2.44 -1.73 15.32
CA ILE A 284 -2.53 -2.25 13.94
C ILE A 284 -2.20 -1.13 12.94
N ILE A 285 -2.67 0.09 13.18
CA ILE A 285 -2.36 1.25 12.32
C ILE A 285 -0.85 1.53 12.28
N VAL A 286 -0.18 1.55 13.44
CA VAL A 286 1.27 1.75 13.50
C VAL A 286 2.03 0.61 12.81
N ASP A 287 1.56 -0.63 12.96
CA ASP A 287 2.17 -1.78 12.25
C ASP A 287 2.01 -1.66 10.73
N ILE A 288 0.83 -1.22 10.25
CA ILE A 288 0.58 -0.93 8.82
C ILE A 288 1.52 0.18 8.32
N GLU A 289 1.67 1.29 9.05
CA GLU A 289 2.58 2.39 8.68
C GLU A 289 4.01 1.87 8.48
N ASN A 290 4.50 1.09 9.44
CA ASN A 290 5.85 0.51 9.39
C ASN A 290 6.01 -0.49 8.24
N MET A 291 5.05 -1.40 8.08
CA MET A 291 5.10 -2.47 7.09
C MET A 291 5.06 -1.93 5.65
N LEU A 292 4.22 -0.92 5.40
CA LEU A 292 4.14 -0.27 4.08
C LEU A 292 5.25 0.78 3.86
N GLY A 293 6.03 1.09 4.89
CA GLY A 293 7.06 2.13 4.85
C GLY A 293 6.50 3.53 4.68
N LEU A 294 5.32 3.82 5.24
CA LEU A 294 4.70 5.13 5.17
C LEU A 294 5.48 6.12 6.05
N ASN A 295 5.53 7.38 5.60
CA ASN A 295 6.10 8.44 6.44
C ASN A 295 5.05 8.82 7.51
N VAL A 296 5.31 8.46 8.76
CA VAL A 296 4.38 8.68 9.89
C VAL A 296 4.03 10.16 10.10
N ASP A 297 4.94 11.09 9.82
CA ASP A 297 4.69 12.53 9.99
C ASP A 297 3.74 13.08 8.91
N LYS A 298 3.70 12.42 7.74
CA LYS A 298 2.92 12.84 6.57
C LYS A 298 1.65 12.02 6.34
N CYS A 299 1.62 10.78 6.81
CA CYS A 299 0.49 9.86 6.68
C CYS A 299 -0.71 10.41 7.47
N LEU A 300 -1.87 10.50 6.82
CA LEU A 300 -3.11 10.94 7.43
C LEU A 300 -3.92 9.72 7.88
N VAL A 301 -4.13 9.59 9.19
CA VAL A 301 -4.98 8.54 9.77
C VAL A 301 -6.39 9.10 9.96
N LEU A 302 -7.35 8.54 9.22
CA LEU A 302 -8.76 8.92 9.27
C LEU A 302 -9.56 7.76 9.85
N ARG A 303 -10.30 8.00 10.93
CA ARG A 303 -11.12 6.97 11.59
C ARG A 303 -12.45 7.53 12.04
N THR A 304 -13.54 6.82 11.78
CA THR A 304 -14.86 7.19 12.32
C THR A 304 -14.89 6.93 13.82
N SER A 305 -15.57 7.77 14.59
CA SER A 305 -15.92 7.45 15.97
C SER A 305 -16.72 6.15 16.02
N TYR A 306 -16.40 5.25 16.94
CA TYR A 306 -17.07 3.96 17.11
C TYR A 306 -18.57 4.08 17.49
N ASN A 307 -19.05 5.29 17.77
CA ASN A 307 -20.42 5.52 18.16
C ASN A 307 -21.38 5.40 16.97
N ARG A 308 -22.19 4.35 16.97
CA ARG A 308 -23.35 4.22 16.07
C ARG A 308 -24.58 4.65 16.85
N GLU A 309 -24.97 5.91 16.71
CA GLU A 309 -26.14 6.48 17.39
C GLU A 309 -27.45 5.72 17.11
N ASN A 310 -27.46 4.92 16.03
CA ASN A 310 -28.60 4.12 15.60
C ASN A 310 -28.58 2.65 16.09
N LEU A 311 -27.65 2.25 16.97
CA LEU A 311 -27.63 0.90 17.55
C LEU A 311 -27.85 0.94 19.07
N ASN A 312 -28.99 0.38 19.50
CA ASN A 312 -29.24 0.10 20.91
C ASN A 312 -28.67 -1.28 21.27
N TYR A 313 -27.68 -1.31 22.16
CA TYR A 313 -27.09 -2.53 22.67
C TYR A 313 -27.88 -3.02 23.89
N TYR A 314 -28.38 -4.26 23.83
CA TYR A 314 -29.01 -4.93 24.96
C TYR A 314 -28.19 -6.16 25.36
N VAL A 315 -28.03 -6.37 26.66
CA VAL A 315 -27.49 -7.61 27.23
C VAL A 315 -28.65 -8.30 27.96
N SER A 316 -29.01 -9.49 27.51
CA SER A 316 -30.04 -10.34 28.13
C SER A 316 -29.45 -11.21 29.24
#